data_AF-A0A916DZD5-F1
#
_entry.id   AF-A0A916DZD5-F1
#
_cell.length_a   1.000
_cell.length_b   1.000
_cell.length_c   1.000
_cell.angle_alpha   90.00
_cell.angle_beta   90.00
_cell.angle_gamma   90.00
#
_symmetry.space_group_name_H-M   'P 1'
#
loop_
_entity.id
_entity.type
_entity.pdbx_description
1 polymer ?
#
loop_
_entity_poly.entity_id
_entity_poly.type
_entity_poly.pdbx_seq_one_letter_code
_entity_poly.pdbx_strand_id
1 'polypeptide(L)'
;MEKESETHIKSGRPQSGVWKYFDRGESKGDGHWKGTCKYCKKFYPCAKPNALCAHLVNNCKDISKDNLNDISIDKPLTAFIMCGIPFHVINNPFFINALKILNPNYIAPFHKTLSKQLLDNEVAKVNNKIDEILEFTNNLTISLNGWTVVITENTIK
;
A
#
# COMPACT_ATOMS: atom_id res chain seq x y z
N MET A 1 -39.11 -23.19 14.14
CA MET A 1 -38.83 -22.47 12.89
C MET A 1 -37.97 -21.28 13.28
N GLU A 2 -36.65 -21.47 13.22
CA GLU A 2 -35.67 -20.45 13.59
C GLU A 2 -35.63 -19.38 12.51
N LYS A 3 -35.63 -18.11 12.94
CA LYS A 3 -35.61 -16.93 12.07
C LYS A 3 -34.21 -16.73 11.51
N GLU A 4 -34.11 -16.68 10.19
CA GLU A 4 -32.94 -16.14 9.47
C GLU A 4 -32.74 -14.69 9.90
N SER A 5 -31.52 -14.35 10.37
CA SER A 5 -31.19 -12.99 10.77
C SER A 5 -30.61 -12.22 9.58
N GLU A 6 -31.44 -11.33 9.05
CA GLU A 6 -31.12 -10.37 7.99
C GLU A 6 -29.88 -9.53 8.36
N THR A 7 -28.84 -9.57 7.53
CA THR A 7 -27.64 -8.76 7.73
C THR A 7 -27.91 -7.31 7.32
N HIS A 8 -28.24 -6.47 8.29
CA HIS A 8 -28.37 -5.02 8.13
C HIS A 8 -27.16 -4.39 7.42
N ILE A 9 -27.40 -3.72 6.28
CA ILE A 9 -26.41 -2.89 5.57
C ILE A 9 -26.14 -1.63 6.43
N LYS A 10 -25.01 -1.60 7.14
CA LYS A 10 -24.64 -0.47 8.00
C LYS A 10 -24.10 0.69 7.14
N SER A 11 -24.83 1.79 7.09
CA SER A 11 -24.40 3.07 6.51
C SER A 11 -23.28 3.68 7.34
N GLY A 12 -22.03 3.51 6.90
CA GLY A 12 -20.84 4.05 7.57
C GLY A 12 -19.61 4.00 6.66
N ARG A 13 -18.50 4.62 7.08
CA ARG A 13 -17.23 4.61 6.33
C ARG A 13 -16.86 3.15 6.00
N PRO A 14 -16.60 2.82 4.72
CA PRO A 14 -16.27 1.46 4.34
C PRO A 14 -15.06 0.95 5.12
N GLN A 15 -15.09 -0.33 5.48
CA GLN A 15 -14.04 -0.93 6.29
C GLN A 15 -12.70 -0.93 5.55
N SER A 16 -11.61 -0.80 6.29
CA SER A 16 -10.26 -0.92 5.74
C SER A 16 -10.02 -2.33 5.19
N GLY A 17 -9.34 -2.42 4.04
CA GLY A 17 -8.98 -3.70 3.39
C GLY A 17 -8.12 -4.64 4.24
N VAL A 18 -7.52 -4.14 5.33
CA VAL A 18 -6.74 -4.96 6.29
C VAL A 18 -7.54 -6.11 6.89
N TRP A 19 -8.87 -5.97 6.99
CA TRP A 19 -9.74 -7.00 7.56
C TRP A 19 -9.83 -8.28 6.72
N LYS A 20 -9.33 -8.29 5.47
CA LYS A 20 -9.17 -9.52 4.68
C LYS A 20 -8.31 -10.56 5.42
N TYR A 21 -7.34 -10.10 6.22
CA TYR A 21 -6.32 -10.92 6.88
C TYR A 21 -6.62 -11.25 8.36
N PHE A 22 -7.76 -10.80 8.89
CA PHE A 22 -8.13 -10.97 10.29
C PHE A 22 -9.55 -11.56 10.43
N ASP A 23 -9.73 -12.44 11.41
CA ASP A 23 -11.03 -12.90 11.85
C ASP A 23 -11.63 -11.87 12.81
N ARG A 24 -12.91 -11.53 12.60
CA ARG A 24 -13.60 -10.48 13.34
C ARG A 24 -14.24 -11.09 14.60
N GLY A 25 -13.89 -10.54 15.75
CA GLY A 25 -14.56 -10.87 17.01
C GLY A 25 -15.71 -9.92 17.31
N GLU A 26 -16.16 -9.95 18.57
CA GLU A 26 -17.27 -9.12 19.05
C GLU A 26 -17.01 -7.61 18.86
N SER A 27 -18.09 -6.88 18.57
CA SER A 27 -18.11 -5.42 18.59
C SER A 27 -18.03 -4.94 20.05
N LYS A 28 -17.16 -3.97 20.30
CA LYS A 28 -16.99 -3.37 21.64
C LYS A 28 -17.81 -2.08 21.83
N GLY A 29 -18.65 -1.72 20.86
CA GLY A 29 -19.28 -0.40 20.77
C GLY A 29 -18.45 0.58 19.94
N ASP A 30 -19.07 1.66 19.47
CA ASP A 30 -18.43 2.80 18.78
C ASP A 30 -17.62 2.47 17.51
N GLY A 31 -17.96 1.37 16.84
CA GLY A 31 -17.24 0.93 15.64
C GLY A 31 -15.87 0.29 15.92
N HIS A 32 -15.56 -0.01 17.18
CA HIS A 32 -14.39 -0.79 17.57
C HIS A 32 -14.70 -2.28 17.63
N TRP A 33 -13.78 -3.08 17.12
CA TRP A 33 -13.94 -4.53 16.99
C TRP A 33 -12.78 -5.26 17.66
N LYS A 34 -13.04 -6.45 18.17
CA LYS A 34 -11.97 -7.42 18.47
C LYS A 34 -11.52 -8.06 17.15
N GLY A 35 -10.25 -8.48 17.06
CA GLY A 35 -9.72 -9.11 15.85
C GLY A 35 -8.64 -10.12 16.15
N THR A 36 -8.59 -11.21 15.39
CA THR A 36 -7.56 -12.25 15.51
C THR A 36 -6.86 -12.43 14.17
N CYS A 37 -5.53 -12.44 14.16
CA CYS A 37 -4.76 -12.67 12.94
C CYS A 37 -5.03 -14.08 12.40
N LYS A 38 -5.37 -14.22 11.12
CA LYS A 38 -5.66 -15.53 10.52
C LYS A 38 -4.43 -16.46 10.50
N TYR A 39 -3.24 -15.87 10.38
CA TYR A 39 -1.97 -16.58 10.20
C TYR A 39 -1.34 -16.97 11.54
N CYS A 40 -0.92 -15.99 12.35
CA CYS A 40 -0.21 -16.27 13.61
C CYS A 40 -1.12 -16.32 14.85
N LYS A 41 -2.44 -16.22 14.66
CA LYS A 41 -3.47 -16.28 15.72
C LYS A 41 -3.34 -15.23 16.83
N LYS A 42 -2.55 -14.18 16.62
CA LYS A 42 -2.44 -13.07 17.58
C LYS A 42 -3.77 -12.35 17.76
N PHE A 43 -4.21 -12.22 19.02
CA PHE A 43 -5.47 -11.59 19.40
C PHE A 43 -5.30 -10.09 19.69
N TYR A 44 -6.28 -9.30 19.22
CA TYR A 44 -6.38 -7.87 19.43
C TYR A 44 -7.71 -7.54 20.13
N PRO A 45 -7.68 -7.12 21.41
CA PRO A 45 -8.89 -6.73 22.14
C PRO A 45 -9.52 -5.42 21.63
N CYS A 46 -8.73 -4.60 20.91
CA CYS A 46 -9.20 -3.43 20.17
C CYS A 46 -8.42 -3.33 18.85
N ALA A 47 -9.06 -3.71 17.76
CA ALA A 47 -8.47 -3.89 16.45
C ALA A 47 -8.51 -2.57 15.67
N LYS A 48 -7.49 -1.72 15.87
CA LYS A 48 -7.29 -0.49 15.09
C LYS A 48 -6.65 -0.84 13.74
N PRO A 49 -7.17 -0.34 12.59
CA PRO A 49 -6.65 -0.70 11.27
C PRO A 49 -5.13 -0.54 11.14
N ASN A 50 -4.54 0.55 11.65
CA ASN A 50 -3.09 0.78 11.59
C ASN A 50 -2.29 -0.25 12.41
N ALA A 51 -2.79 -0.65 13.57
CA ALA A 51 -2.13 -1.65 14.42
C ALA A 51 -2.19 -3.05 13.79
N LEU A 52 -3.30 -3.37 13.11
CA LEU A 52 -3.44 -4.60 12.34
C LEU A 52 -2.48 -4.62 11.13
N CYS A 53 -2.36 -3.51 10.39
CA CYS A 53 -1.40 -3.38 9.30
C CYS A 53 0.04 -3.58 9.80
N ALA A 54 0.43 -2.87 10.87
CA ALA A 54 1.77 -2.96 11.46
C ALA A 54 2.12 -4.39 11.92
N HIS A 55 1.13 -5.15 12.37
CA HIS A 55 1.31 -6.54 12.71
C HIS A 55 1.65 -7.40 11.49
N LEU A 56 0.84 -7.31 10.43
CA LEU A 56 1.03 -8.11 9.22
C LEU A 56 2.41 -7.88 8.59
N VAL A 57 2.89 -6.63 8.57
CA VAL A 57 4.13 -6.25 7.87
C VAL A 57 5.38 -6.69 8.63
N ASN A 58 5.40 -6.50 9.96
CA ASN A 58 6.63 -6.60 10.74
C ASN A 58 6.66 -7.79 11.70
N ASN A 59 5.49 -8.23 12.17
CA ASN A 59 5.40 -9.10 13.34
C ASN A 59 4.71 -10.44 13.07
N CYS A 60 4.08 -10.59 11.91
CA CYS A 60 3.41 -11.82 11.54
C CYS A 60 4.44 -12.78 10.93
N LYS A 61 4.77 -13.84 11.67
CA LYS A 61 5.78 -14.84 11.27
C LYS A 61 5.32 -15.73 10.12
N ASP A 62 4.00 -15.88 9.98
CA ASP A 62 3.38 -16.91 9.13
C ASP A 62 2.73 -16.33 7.85
N ILE A 63 2.88 -15.02 7.59
CA ILE A 63 2.40 -14.41 6.34
C ILE A 63 3.56 -14.29 5.35
N SER A 64 3.38 -14.76 4.11
CA SER A 64 4.36 -14.48 3.05
C SER A 64 4.25 -13.02 2.62
N LYS A 65 5.39 -12.34 2.51
CA LYS A 65 5.46 -10.89 2.22
C LYS A 65 4.85 -10.53 0.87
N ASP A 66 4.74 -11.49 -0.04
CA ASP A 66 4.14 -11.32 -1.37
C ASP A 66 2.62 -11.07 -1.31
N ASN A 67 1.95 -11.43 -0.21
CA ASN A 67 0.52 -11.21 0.01
C ASN A 67 0.20 -9.83 0.64
N LEU A 68 1.20 -8.97 0.90
CA LEU A 68 1.00 -7.68 1.59
C LEU A 68 0.81 -6.47 0.67
N ASN A 69 0.86 -6.64 -0.66
CA ASN A 69 0.81 -5.55 -1.65
C ASN A 69 -0.47 -4.68 -1.57
N ASP A 70 -1.53 -5.18 -0.93
CA ASP A 70 -2.82 -4.49 -0.75
C ASP A 70 -2.92 -3.66 0.55
N ILE A 71 -1.98 -3.79 1.48
CA ILE A 71 -2.06 -3.16 2.80
C ILE A 71 -1.54 -1.74 2.68
N SER A 72 -2.50 -0.81 2.52
CA SER A 72 -2.48 0.66 2.39
C SER A 72 -1.44 1.47 3.21
N ILE A 73 -0.19 1.05 3.23
CA ILE A 73 0.98 1.74 3.80
C ILE A 73 1.45 2.82 2.84
N ASP A 74 0.98 2.77 1.59
CA ASP A 74 1.55 3.54 0.48
C ASP A 74 1.00 4.95 0.35
N LYS A 75 -0.09 5.33 1.05
CA LYS A 75 -0.74 6.65 0.88
C LYS A 75 0.21 7.85 0.99
N PRO A 76 1.05 7.98 2.05
CA PRO A 76 2.01 9.06 2.11
C PRO A 76 3.07 8.95 1.01
N LEU A 77 3.51 7.74 0.65
CA LEU A 77 4.53 7.53 -0.36
C LEU A 77 4.06 7.83 -1.77
N THR A 78 2.78 7.56 -2.07
CA THR A 78 2.13 8.02 -3.29
C THR A 78 2.20 9.55 -3.37
N ALA A 79 1.96 10.27 -2.26
CA ALA A 79 2.11 11.73 -2.23
C ALA A 79 3.58 12.16 -2.47
N PHE A 80 4.56 11.44 -1.91
CA PHE A 80 5.98 11.70 -2.15
C PHE A 80 6.40 11.47 -3.62
N ILE A 81 5.86 10.43 -4.28
CA ILE A 81 6.07 10.18 -5.72
C ILE A 81 5.47 11.33 -6.54
N MET A 82 4.26 11.79 -6.21
CA MET A 82 3.61 12.90 -6.92
C MET A 82 4.35 14.23 -6.76
N CYS A 83 5.05 14.43 -5.64
CA CYS A 83 5.91 15.59 -5.41
C CYS A 83 7.30 15.50 -6.04
N GLY A 84 7.60 14.40 -6.76
CA GLY A 84 8.91 14.19 -7.38
C GLY A 84 10.05 14.03 -6.37
N ILE A 85 9.74 13.61 -5.15
CA ILE A 85 10.76 13.46 -4.10
C ILE A 85 11.61 12.22 -4.42
N PRO A 86 12.94 12.36 -4.57
CA PRO A 86 13.78 11.24 -4.90
C PRO A 86 13.65 10.14 -3.86
N PHE A 87 13.44 8.95 -4.37
CA PHE A 87 13.38 7.70 -3.65
C PHE A 87 14.47 7.46 -2.58
N HIS A 88 15.68 7.98 -2.79
CA HIS A 88 16.77 7.88 -1.82
C HIS A 88 16.47 8.62 -0.50
N VAL A 89 15.64 9.66 -0.54
CA VAL A 89 15.23 10.47 0.63
C VAL A 89 14.48 9.62 1.66
N ILE A 90 13.74 8.60 1.21
CA ILE A 90 12.92 7.72 2.07
C ILE A 90 13.79 6.94 3.07
N ASN A 91 15.03 6.61 2.68
CA ASN A 91 15.96 5.87 3.54
C ASN A 91 16.77 6.79 4.46
N ASN A 92 16.66 8.11 4.32
CA ASN A 92 17.45 9.04 5.12
C ASN A 92 16.98 8.99 6.59
N PRO A 93 17.89 8.81 7.57
CA PRO A 93 17.52 8.71 8.98
C PRO A 93 16.82 9.96 9.52
N PHE A 94 17.19 11.15 9.04
CA PHE A 94 16.52 12.40 9.41
C PHE A 94 15.08 12.44 8.90
N PHE A 95 14.85 11.93 7.69
CA PHE A 95 13.52 11.85 7.09
C PHE A 95 12.63 10.83 7.80
N ILE A 96 13.17 9.67 8.16
CA ILE A 96 12.46 8.67 8.97
C ILE A 96 12.10 9.25 10.35
N ASN A 97 13.02 10.00 10.98
CA ASN A 97 12.75 10.67 12.24
C ASN A 97 11.64 11.72 12.10
N ALA A 98 11.64 12.52 11.02
CA ALA A 98 10.56 13.46 10.73
C ALA A 98 9.21 12.77 10.57
N LEU A 99 9.16 11.65 9.86
CA LEU A 99 7.93 10.85 9.70
C LEU A 99 7.44 10.25 11.02
N LYS A 100 8.35 9.82 11.90
CA LYS A 100 8.03 9.34 13.25
C LYS A 100 7.50 10.44 14.16
N ILE A 101 7.98 11.68 14.00
CA ILE A 101 7.43 12.83 14.72
C ILE A 101 5.98 13.08 14.29
N LEU A 102 5.71 13.02 12.98
CA LEU A 102 4.35 13.21 12.44
C LEU A 102 3.40 12.08 12.81
N ASN A 103 3.88 10.83 12.78
CA ASN A 103 3.14 9.66 13.19
C ASN A 103 4.08 8.62 13.82
N PRO A 104 4.09 8.48 15.16
CA PRO A 104 5.02 7.60 15.86
C PRO A 104 4.89 6.13 15.48
N ASN A 105 3.72 5.71 15.01
CA ASN A 105 3.45 4.35 14.57
C ASN A 105 3.68 4.15 13.06
N TYR A 106 4.22 5.17 12.37
CA TYR A 106 4.51 5.07 10.95
C TYR A 106 5.72 4.20 10.69
N ILE A 107 5.51 3.20 9.83
CA ILE A 107 6.56 2.29 9.40
C ILE A 107 6.93 2.72 7.98
N ALA A 108 8.12 3.30 7.83
CA ALA A 108 8.66 3.62 6.52
C ALA A 108 8.97 2.31 5.78
N PRO A 109 8.33 2.02 4.64
CA PRO A 109 8.72 0.89 3.81
C PRO A 109 10.07 1.18 3.16
N PHE A 110 10.79 0.10 2.86
CA PHE A 110 12.12 0.21 2.28
C PHE A 110 12.02 0.65 0.82
N HIS A 111 12.91 1.55 0.39
CA HIS A 111 12.86 2.09 -0.97
C HIS A 111 12.86 1.00 -2.06
N LYS A 112 13.56 -0.13 -1.89
CA LYS A 112 13.52 -1.22 -2.90
C LYS A 112 12.14 -1.86 -3.03
N THR A 113 11.36 -1.91 -1.96
CA THR A 113 9.97 -2.38 -1.98
C THR A 113 9.11 -1.43 -2.80
N LEU A 114 9.30 -0.12 -2.65
CA LEU A 114 8.65 0.90 -3.46
C LEU A 114 9.04 0.85 -4.94
N SER A 115 10.34 0.99 -5.23
CA SER A 115 10.80 1.11 -6.61
C SER A 115 10.70 -0.19 -7.40
N LYS A 116 10.66 -1.36 -6.76
CA LYS A 116 10.43 -2.61 -7.48
C LYS A 116 8.95 -2.94 -7.49
N GLN A 117 8.36 -3.21 -6.33
CA GLN A 117 7.00 -3.77 -6.30
C GLN A 117 5.92 -2.77 -6.75
N LEU A 118 6.00 -1.49 -6.36
CA LEU A 118 4.97 -0.53 -6.78
C LEU A 118 5.14 -0.12 -8.25
N LEU A 119 6.36 0.14 -8.70
CA LEU A 119 6.58 0.47 -10.12
C LEU A 119 6.23 -0.71 -11.02
N ASP A 120 6.65 -1.94 -10.69
CA ASP A 120 6.34 -3.13 -11.50
C ASP A 120 4.82 -3.39 -11.55
N ASN A 121 4.11 -3.21 -10.44
CA ASN A 121 2.65 -3.35 -10.39
C ASN A 121 1.93 -2.25 -11.18
N GLU A 122 2.35 -0.99 -11.07
CA GLU A 122 1.73 0.11 -11.85
C GLU A 122 2.05 -0.01 -13.34
N VAL A 123 3.27 -0.42 -13.70
CA VAL A 123 3.64 -0.74 -15.10
C VAL A 123 2.79 -1.88 -15.64
N ALA A 124 2.60 -2.95 -14.87
CA ALA A 124 1.73 -4.06 -15.29
C ALA A 124 0.28 -3.61 -15.52
N LYS A 125 -0.27 -2.74 -14.65
CA LYS A 125 -1.62 -2.19 -14.85
C LYS A 125 -1.70 -1.30 -16.10
N VAL A 126 -0.69 -0.48 -16.34
CA VAL A 126 -0.64 0.39 -17.53
C VAL A 126 -0.50 -0.46 -18.79
N ASN A 127 0.36 -1.48 -18.78
CA ASN A 127 0.53 -2.40 -19.90
C ASN A 127 -0.76 -3.13 -20.21
N ASN A 128 -1.46 -3.69 -19.21
CA ASN A 128 -2.75 -4.35 -19.45
C ASN A 128 -3.77 -3.42 -20.12
N LYS A 129 -3.83 -2.14 -19.71
CA LYS A 129 -4.70 -1.15 -20.36
C LYS A 129 -4.25 -0.82 -21.78
N ILE A 130 -2.94 -0.75 -22.02
CA ILE A 130 -2.40 -0.51 -23.36
C ILE A 130 -2.74 -1.70 -24.26
N ASP A 131 -2.57 -2.94 -23.77
CA ASP A 131 -2.89 -4.15 -24.52
C ASP A 131 -4.37 -4.21 -24.88
N GLU A 132 -5.28 -3.89 -23.94
CA GLU A 132 -6.71 -3.73 -24.23
C GLU A 132 -6.94 -2.69 -25.34
N ILE A 133 -6.33 -1.50 -25.25
CA ILE A 133 -6.47 -0.45 -26.28
C ILE A 133 -5.90 -0.91 -27.63
N LEU A 134 -4.80 -1.65 -27.65
CA LEU A 134 -4.18 -2.18 -28.87
C LEU A 134 -5.05 -3.24 -29.55
N GLU A 135 -5.72 -4.10 -28.78
CA GLU A 135 -6.65 -5.10 -29.33
C GLU A 135 -7.86 -4.47 -30.04
N PHE A 136 -8.36 -3.34 -29.55
CA PHE A 136 -9.53 -2.67 -30.11
C PHE A 136 -9.21 -1.60 -31.17
N THR A 137 -7.94 -1.26 -31.42
CA THR A 137 -7.56 -0.18 -32.35
C THR A 137 -7.01 -0.71 -33.68
N ASN A 138 -7.70 -0.39 -34.78
CA ASN A 138 -7.28 -0.85 -36.12
C ASN A 138 -6.22 0.05 -36.78
N ASN A 139 -6.08 1.31 -36.33
CA ASN A 139 -5.18 2.30 -36.92
C ASN A 139 -4.33 2.95 -35.81
N LEU A 140 -3.07 2.56 -35.70
CA LEU A 140 -2.11 3.07 -34.72
C LEU A 140 -1.00 3.83 -35.44
N THR A 141 -0.66 5.04 -34.96
CA THR A 141 0.50 5.80 -35.44
C THR A 141 1.49 5.97 -34.29
N ILE A 142 2.74 5.55 -34.49
CA ILE A 142 3.81 5.64 -33.52
C ILE A 142 4.76 6.77 -33.96
N SER A 143 4.94 7.78 -33.11
CA SER A 143 5.89 8.86 -33.34
C SER A 143 7.13 8.68 -32.47
N LEU A 144 8.32 8.74 -33.06
CA LEU A 144 9.60 8.70 -32.36
C LEU A 144 10.12 10.11 -32.11
N ASN A 145 10.51 10.40 -30.88
CA ASN A 145 11.07 11.67 -30.43
C ASN A 145 12.53 11.44 -30.00
N GLY A 146 13.46 11.71 -30.91
CA GLY A 146 14.90 11.65 -30.65
C GLY A 146 15.43 12.97 -30.10
N TRP A 147 15.68 13.03 -28.79
CA TRP A 147 16.44 14.12 -28.16
C TRP A 147 17.74 13.57 -27.59
N THR A 148 18.86 14.21 -27.90
CA THR A 148 20.16 13.91 -27.28
C THR A 148 20.41 14.83 -26.10
N VAL A 149 20.60 14.26 -24.90
CA VAL A 149 21.02 15.02 -23.71
C VAL A 149 22.54 15.11 -23.69
N VAL A 150 23.07 16.32 -23.85
CA VAL A 150 24.50 16.61 -23.65
C VAL A 150 24.71 16.82 -22.16
N ILE A 151 25.27 15.83 -21.47
CA ILE A 151 25.68 15.98 -20.07
C ILE A 151 27.05 16.67 -20.08
N THR A 152 27.08 17.99 -19.87
CA THR A 152 28.35 18.67 -19.60
C THR A 152 28.76 18.32 -18.19
N GLU A 153 29.70 17.38 -18.04
CA GLU A 153 30.42 17.15 -16.79
C GLU A 153 31.23 18.40 -16.47
N ASN A 154 30.67 19.29 -15.65
CA ASN A 154 31.45 20.37 -15.05
C ASN A 154 32.36 19.76 -13.98
N THR A 155 33.59 19.56 -14.45
CA THR A 155 34.84 19.32 -13.75
C THR A 155 34.86 19.71 -12.27
N ILE A 156 35.29 18.73 -11.48
CA ILE A 156 35.96 18.85 -10.18
C ILE A 156 36.82 20.12 -10.11
N LYS A 157 36.52 20.99 -9.14
CA LYS A 157 37.50 21.84 -8.44
C LYS A 157 37.10 21.92 -6.97
#